data_AF-A0A3C1H1R8-F1
#
_entry.id   AF-A0A3C1H1R8-F1
#
_cell.length_a   1.000
_cell.length_b   1.000
_cell.length_c   1.000
_cell.angle_alpha   90.00
_cell.angle_beta   90.00
_cell.angle_gamma   90.00
#
_symmetry.space_group_name_H-M   'P 1'
#
loop_
_entity.id
_entity.type
_entity.pdbx_description
1 polymer ?
#
loop_
_entity_poly.entity_id
_entity_poly.type
_entity_poly.pdbx_seq_one_letter_code
_entity_poly.pdbx_strand_id
1 'polypeptide(L)'
;NEMPSNEAIRFYRKIINNSISLLFSFSQRANSVTLIREVSSYLMLSVYKLFRIIYNACPHNDQKLFRVPKVVANDSANAIISLNESNIKAASSGIAVGTNDAVEDAETLYVTTATLSKDFSEYASSLLNLIQISENSIAQTRDTLQTQHRP
;
A
#
# COMPACT_ATOMS: atom_id res chain seq x y z
N ASN A 1 24.77 3.09 11.39
CA ASN A 1 23.77 2.28 10.68
C ASN A 1 24.39 0.93 10.34
N GLU A 2 24.07 -0.09 11.13
CA GLU A 2 24.39 -1.48 10.80
C GLU A 2 23.40 -2.00 9.74
N MET A 3 23.84 -2.93 8.88
CA MET A 3 22.92 -3.56 7.94
C MET A 3 21.86 -4.37 8.70
N PRO A 4 20.57 -4.32 8.30
CA PRO A 4 19.55 -5.17 8.89
C PRO A 4 19.93 -6.65 8.77
N SER A 5 19.70 -7.43 9.82
CA SER A 5 19.94 -8.87 9.78
C SER A 5 19.06 -9.55 8.72
N ASN A 6 19.50 -10.70 8.22
CA ASN A 6 18.71 -11.51 7.29
C ASN A 6 17.33 -11.88 7.88
N GLU A 7 17.25 -12.04 9.20
CA GLU A 7 16.01 -12.30 9.91
C GLU A 7 15.08 -11.08 9.86
N ALA A 8 15.61 -9.86 10.08
CA ALA A 8 14.83 -8.62 9.95
C ALA A 8 14.28 -8.45 8.53
N ILE A 9 15.09 -8.72 7.50
CA ILE A 9 14.63 -8.65 6.10
C ILE A 9 13.49 -9.66 5.84
N ARG A 10 13.63 -10.91 6.32
CA ARG A 10 12.58 -11.93 6.19
C ARG A 10 11.30 -11.53 6.92
N PHE A 11 11.44 -10.92 8.11
CA PHE A 11 10.34 -10.42 8.90
C PHE A 11 9.54 -9.34 8.17
N TYR A 12 10.21 -8.28 7.68
CA TYR A 12 9.54 -7.21 6.92
C TYR A 12 8.87 -7.73 5.66
N ARG A 13 9.55 -8.59 4.89
CA ARG A 13 8.96 -9.20 3.70
C ARG A 13 7.69 -9.98 4.01
N LYS A 14 7.69 -10.77 5.11
CA LYS A 14 6.52 -11.52 5.55
C LYS A 14 5.36 -10.58 5.89
N ILE A 15 5.63 -9.53 6.67
CA ILE A 15 4.61 -8.54 7.06
C ILE A 15 3.96 -7.92 5.83
N ILE A 16 4.77 -7.45 4.88
CA ILE A 16 4.30 -6.77 3.67
C ILE A 16 3.43 -7.72 2.83
N ASN A 17 3.95 -8.91 2.51
CA ASN A 17 3.24 -9.86 1.66
C ASN A 17 1.90 -10.30 2.27
N ASN A 18 1.91 -10.65 3.55
CA ASN A 18 0.70 -11.11 4.24
C ASN A 18 -0.36 -10.01 4.34
N SER A 19 0.07 -8.76 4.54
CA SER A 19 -0.87 -7.63 4.59
C SER A 19 -1.47 -7.31 3.23
N ILE A 20 -0.69 -7.46 2.15
CA ILE A 20 -1.19 -7.34 0.77
C ILE A 20 -2.23 -8.42 0.47
N SER A 21 -1.96 -9.69 0.82
CA SER A 21 -2.94 -10.78 0.66
C SER A 21 -4.26 -10.49 1.38
N LEU A 22 -4.18 -9.90 2.57
CA LEU A 22 -5.34 -9.51 3.34
C LEU A 22 -6.14 -8.37 2.68
N LEU A 23 -5.47 -7.34 2.14
CA LEU A 23 -6.13 -6.27 1.38
C LEU A 23 -6.90 -6.81 0.16
N PHE A 24 -6.34 -7.80 -0.54
CA PHE A 24 -7.06 -8.47 -1.64
C PHE A 24 -8.26 -9.26 -1.14
N SER A 25 -8.14 -9.92 0.02
CA SER A 25 -9.26 -10.65 0.62
C SER A 25 -10.40 -9.69 1.00
N PHE A 26 -10.11 -8.51 1.54
CA PHE A 26 -11.12 -7.47 1.79
C PHE A 26 -11.73 -6.96 0.49
N SER A 27 -10.91 -6.68 -0.52
CA SER A 27 -11.39 -6.17 -1.81
C SER A 27 -12.33 -7.17 -2.50
N GLN A 28 -12.06 -8.48 -2.37
CA GLN A 28 -12.94 -9.55 -2.84
C GLN A 28 -14.25 -9.60 -2.05
N ARG A 29 -14.20 -9.50 -0.71
CA ARG A 29 -15.40 -9.49 0.14
C ARG A 29 -16.32 -8.31 -0.16
N ALA A 30 -15.74 -7.16 -0.50
CA ALA A 30 -16.49 -5.95 -0.85
C ALA A 30 -17.28 -6.07 -2.17
N ASN A 31 -17.01 -7.11 -2.97
CA ASN A 31 -17.64 -7.37 -4.26
C ASN A 31 -17.59 -6.15 -5.22
N SER A 32 -16.52 -5.35 -5.16
CA SER A 32 -16.32 -4.20 -6.05
C SER A 32 -15.12 -4.42 -6.98
N VAL A 33 -15.38 -4.39 -8.29
CA VAL A 33 -14.37 -4.49 -9.34
C VAL A 33 -13.45 -3.28 -9.31
N THR A 34 -14.01 -2.08 -9.12
CA THR A 34 -13.23 -0.85 -8.97
C THR A 34 -12.29 -0.95 -7.78
N LEU A 35 -12.77 -1.38 -6.60
CA LEU A 35 -11.90 -1.49 -5.42
C LEU A 35 -10.70 -2.42 -5.68
N ILE A 36 -10.94 -3.61 -6.23
CA ILE A 36 -9.88 -4.58 -6.57
C ILE A 36 -8.89 -3.98 -7.58
N ARG A 37 -9.38 -3.34 -8.64
CA ARG A 37 -8.56 -2.74 -9.71
C ARG A 37 -7.66 -1.63 -9.17
N GLU A 38 -8.23 -0.71 -8.41
CA GLU A 38 -7.51 0.47 -7.94
C GLU A 38 -6.48 0.10 -6.85
N VAL A 39 -6.81 -0.83 -5.93
CA VAL A 39 -5.86 -1.38 -4.94
C VAL A 39 -4.70 -2.09 -5.65
N SER A 40 -4.99 -2.89 -6.69
CA SER A 40 -3.96 -3.55 -7.50
C SER A 40 -3.02 -2.55 -8.15
N SER A 41 -3.58 -1.55 -8.84
CA SER A 41 -2.82 -0.49 -9.52
C SER A 41 -1.93 0.28 -8.54
N TYR A 42 -2.49 0.67 -7.39
CA TYR A 42 -1.78 1.38 -6.33
C TYR A 42 -0.53 0.60 -5.87
N LEU A 43 -0.69 -0.69 -5.57
CA LEU A 43 0.41 -1.54 -5.08
C LEU A 43 1.44 -1.82 -6.17
N MET A 44 0.99 -2.12 -7.40
CA MET A 44 1.89 -2.36 -8.54
C MET A 44 2.74 -1.14 -8.86
N LEU A 45 2.16 0.06 -8.88
CA LEU A 45 2.89 1.30 -9.12
C LEU A 45 3.83 1.67 -7.97
N SER A 46 3.44 1.35 -6.72
CA SER A 46 4.31 1.53 -5.56
C SER A 46 5.56 0.66 -5.62
N VAL A 47 5.42 -0.60 -6.04
CA VAL A 47 6.57 -1.50 -6.29
C VAL A 47 7.36 -1.01 -7.50
N TYR A 48 6.69 -0.65 -8.59
CA TYR A 48 7.33 -0.16 -9.82
C TYR A 48 8.23 1.05 -9.56
N LYS A 49 7.76 2.06 -8.81
CA LYS A 49 8.56 3.27 -8.56
C LYS A 49 9.79 2.97 -7.69
N LEU A 50 9.66 2.12 -6.66
CA LEU A 50 10.79 1.69 -5.84
C LEU A 50 11.80 0.89 -6.66
N PHE A 51 11.32 -0.05 -7.48
CA PHE A 51 12.16 -0.78 -8.42
C PHE A 51 12.86 0.18 -9.40
N ARG A 52 12.15 1.17 -9.94
CA ARG A 52 12.71 2.11 -10.91
C ARG A 52 13.79 2.99 -10.28
N ILE A 53 13.66 3.37 -9.02
CA ILE A 53 14.70 4.08 -8.27
C ILE A 53 15.95 3.21 -8.11
N ILE A 54 15.78 1.99 -7.59
CA ILE A 54 16.90 1.06 -7.32
C ILE A 54 17.59 0.66 -8.64
N TYR A 55 16.81 0.29 -9.66
CA TYR A 55 17.32 -0.12 -10.97
C TYR A 55 18.15 0.98 -11.63
N ASN A 56 17.73 2.23 -11.49
CA ASN A 56 18.43 3.36 -12.10
C ASN A 56 19.64 3.86 -11.31
N ALA A 57 19.92 3.30 -10.14
CA ALA A 57 21.14 3.58 -9.39
C ALA A 57 22.39 3.03 -10.11
N CYS A 58 22.23 1.98 -10.93
CA CYS A 58 23.29 1.50 -11.83
C CYS A 58 23.05 2.01 -13.26
N PRO A 59 23.91 2.89 -13.80
CA PRO A 59 23.72 3.45 -15.14
C PRO A 59 23.93 2.44 -16.28
N HIS A 60 24.56 1.30 -16.01
CA HIS A 60 24.78 0.23 -16.99
C HIS A 60 23.53 -0.61 -17.27
N ASN A 61 22.49 -0.47 -16.45
CA ASN A 61 21.28 -1.23 -16.60
C ASN A 61 20.49 -0.81 -17.86
N ASP A 62 19.96 -1.80 -18.59
CA ASP A 62 19.29 -1.58 -19.88
C ASP A 62 17.98 -0.77 -19.74
N GLN A 63 17.99 0.43 -20.31
CA GLN A 63 16.84 1.32 -20.29
C GLN A 63 15.74 0.93 -21.29
N LYS A 64 16.02 0.04 -22.25
CA LYS A 64 15.04 -0.44 -23.25
C LYS A 64 13.90 -1.25 -22.63
N LEU A 65 14.07 -1.74 -21.40
CA LEU A 65 13.01 -2.40 -20.63
C LEU A 65 11.80 -1.48 -20.42
N PHE A 66 11.99 -0.16 -20.49
CA PHE A 66 10.97 0.80 -20.10
C PHE A 66 10.52 1.70 -21.24
N ARG A 67 9.20 1.76 -21.42
CA ARG A 67 8.55 2.72 -22.33
C ARG A 67 8.56 4.16 -21.80
N VAL A 68 8.44 4.32 -20.48
CA VAL A 68 8.33 5.65 -19.84
C VAL A 68 9.72 6.23 -19.54
N PRO A 69 10.02 7.48 -19.94
CA PRO A 69 11.30 8.12 -19.68
C PRO A 69 11.61 8.21 -18.18
N LYS A 70 12.88 7.97 -17.82
CA LYS A 70 13.36 7.94 -16.42
C LYS A 70 12.96 9.19 -15.63
N VAL A 71 13.09 10.36 -16.24
CA VAL A 71 12.90 11.66 -15.58
C VAL A 71 11.46 11.93 -15.14
N VAL A 72 10.46 11.31 -15.78
CA VAL A 72 9.04 11.50 -15.42
C VAL A 72 8.42 10.28 -14.75
N ALA A 73 9.10 9.14 -14.73
CA ALA A 73 8.51 7.86 -14.35
C ALA A 73 7.95 7.86 -12.92
N ASN A 74 8.70 8.39 -11.95
CA ASN A 74 8.29 8.39 -10.55
C ASN A 74 7.15 9.39 -10.28
N ASP A 75 7.22 10.58 -10.85
CA ASP A 75 6.17 11.60 -10.67
C ASP A 75 4.87 11.18 -11.35
N SER A 76 4.97 10.57 -12.53
CA SER A 76 3.81 9.96 -13.22
C SER A 76 3.19 8.84 -12.38
N ALA A 77 4.03 7.95 -11.81
CA ALA A 77 3.54 6.90 -10.91
C ALA A 77 2.87 7.48 -9.66
N ASN A 78 3.44 8.52 -9.04
CA ASN A 78 2.86 9.19 -7.88
C ASN A 78 1.50 9.83 -8.22
N ALA A 79 1.37 10.50 -9.36
CA ALA A 79 0.11 11.10 -9.79
C ALA A 79 -1.00 10.04 -9.97
N ILE A 80 -0.67 8.90 -10.58
CA ILE A 80 -1.63 7.80 -10.76
C ILE A 80 -1.96 7.14 -9.41
N ILE A 81 -0.97 6.93 -8.54
CA ILE A 81 -1.18 6.41 -7.18
C ILE A 81 -2.15 7.31 -6.42
N SER A 82 -1.98 8.64 -6.45
CA SER A 82 -2.90 9.58 -5.81
C SER A 82 -4.31 9.52 -6.39
N LEU A 83 -4.45 9.30 -7.70
CA LEU A 83 -5.76 9.06 -8.32
C LEU A 83 -6.36 7.73 -7.86
N ASN A 84 -5.56 6.66 -7.78
CA ASN A 84 -6.00 5.37 -7.25
C ASN A 84 -6.48 5.52 -5.80
N GLU A 85 -5.77 6.26 -4.94
CA GLU A 85 -6.23 6.54 -3.57
C GLU A 85 -7.59 7.23 -3.55
N SER A 86 -7.81 8.23 -4.41
CA SER A 86 -9.09 8.92 -4.51
C SER A 86 -10.21 7.96 -4.91
N ASN A 87 -9.97 7.11 -5.90
CA ASN A 87 -10.95 6.13 -6.38
C ASN A 87 -11.23 5.04 -5.34
N ILE A 88 -10.19 4.55 -4.64
CA ILE A 88 -10.33 3.59 -3.53
C ILE A 88 -11.22 4.18 -2.44
N LYS A 89 -10.97 5.43 -2.02
CA LYS A 89 -11.77 6.12 -1.00
C LYS A 89 -13.23 6.27 -1.42
N ALA A 90 -13.49 6.65 -2.67
CA ALA A 90 -14.84 6.78 -3.19
C ALA A 90 -15.55 5.41 -3.22
N ALA A 91 -14.93 4.40 -3.84
CA ALA A 91 -15.49 3.07 -3.97
C ALA A 91 -15.75 2.41 -2.61
N SER A 92 -14.82 2.51 -1.66
CA SER A 92 -14.98 1.94 -0.31
C SER A 92 -16.03 2.68 0.53
N SER A 93 -16.39 3.90 0.15
CA SER A 93 -17.44 4.70 0.80
C SER A 93 -18.81 4.53 0.13
N GLY A 94 -18.94 3.60 -0.82
CA GLY A 94 -20.16 3.38 -1.59
C GLY A 94 -20.47 4.48 -2.61
N ILE A 95 -19.48 5.29 -2.98
CA ILE A 95 -19.63 6.40 -3.92
C ILE A 95 -19.07 5.99 -5.28
N ALA A 96 -19.94 5.78 -6.25
CA ALA A 96 -19.57 5.56 -7.65
C ALA A 96 -19.08 6.88 -8.28
N VAL A 97 -17.92 6.85 -8.95
CA VAL A 97 -17.35 8.00 -9.67
C VAL A 97 -17.28 7.68 -11.16
N GLY A 98 -17.96 8.47 -11.99
CA GLY A 98 -18.04 8.23 -13.43
C GLY A 98 -18.77 6.92 -13.73
N THR A 99 -18.10 6.02 -14.45
CA THR A 99 -18.65 4.69 -14.82
C THR A 99 -18.18 3.56 -13.89
N ASN A 100 -17.49 3.90 -12.80
CA ASN A 100 -16.99 2.91 -11.84
C ASN A 100 -18.12 2.40 -10.93
N ASP A 101 -18.03 1.14 -10.53
CA ASP A 101 -18.81 0.58 -9.42
C ASP A 101 -18.24 1.02 -8.06
N ALA A 102 -18.98 0.74 -6.99
CA ALA A 102 -18.58 0.99 -5.61
C ALA A 102 -19.08 -0.14 -4.70
N VAL A 103 -18.60 -0.17 -3.46
CA VAL A 103 -19.05 -1.15 -2.46
C VAL A 103 -20.51 -0.86 -2.09
N GLU A 104 -21.40 -1.82 -2.35
CA GLU A 104 -22.83 -1.68 -2.08
C GLU A 104 -23.18 -1.93 -0.60
N ASP A 105 -22.48 -2.88 0.03
CA ASP A 105 -22.68 -3.26 1.43
C ASP A 105 -21.37 -3.08 2.22
N ALA A 106 -21.30 -2.02 3.01
CA ALA A 106 -20.12 -1.72 3.83
C ALA A 106 -19.89 -2.75 4.95
N GLU A 107 -20.92 -3.47 5.39
CA GLU A 107 -20.78 -4.51 6.43
C GLU A 107 -19.91 -5.68 5.95
N THR A 108 -19.78 -5.88 4.63
CA THR A 108 -18.85 -6.87 4.07
C THR A 108 -17.39 -6.60 4.44
N LEU A 109 -17.04 -5.35 4.74
CA LEU A 109 -15.71 -4.88 5.16
C LEU A 109 -15.55 -4.78 6.68
N TYR A 110 -16.62 -5.02 7.46
CA TYR A 110 -16.55 -4.96 8.91
C TYR A 110 -15.53 -5.97 9.46
N VAL A 111 -14.64 -5.48 10.32
CA VAL A 111 -13.60 -6.30 10.94
C VAL A 111 -13.25 -5.79 12.34
N THR A 112 -12.92 -6.72 13.22
CA THR A 112 -12.41 -6.48 14.59
C THR A 112 -11.12 -7.27 14.78
N THR A 113 -10.37 -7.02 15.85
CA THR A 113 -9.21 -7.86 16.20
C THR A 113 -9.61 -9.34 16.37
N ALA A 114 -10.81 -9.60 16.90
CA ALA A 114 -11.34 -10.94 17.08
C ALA A 114 -11.64 -11.61 15.72
N THR A 115 -12.32 -10.90 14.81
CA THR A 115 -12.64 -11.46 13.48
C THR A 115 -11.40 -11.56 12.60
N LEU A 116 -10.42 -10.65 12.70
CA LEU A 116 -9.09 -10.82 12.07
C LEU A 116 -8.42 -12.11 12.51
N SER A 117 -8.37 -12.36 13.82
CA SER A 117 -7.70 -13.55 14.37
C SER A 117 -8.43 -14.85 14.00
N LYS A 118 -9.75 -14.80 13.81
CA LYS A 118 -10.58 -15.95 13.46
C LYS A 118 -10.60 -16.22 11.96
N ASP A 119 -10.96 -15.21 11.17
CA ASP A 119 -11.27 -15.36 9.74
C ASP A 119 -10.02 -15.18 8.86
N PHE A 120 -8.97 -14.54 9.40
CA PHE A 120 -7.71 -14.24 8.70
C PHE A 120 -6.49 -14.61 9.55
N SER A 121 -6.57 -15.73 10.26
CA SER A 121 -5.57 -16.19 11.24
C SER A 121 -4.13 -16.22 10.70
N GLU A 122 -3.96 -16.58 9.43
CA GLU A 122 -2.68 -16.59 8.70
C GLU A 122 -2.03 -15.20 8.62
N TYR A 123 -2.83 -14.15 8.46
CA TYR A 123 -2.38 -12.80 8.16
C TYR A 123 -2.48 -11.84 9.34
N ALA A 124 -3.33 -12.13 10.33
CA ALA A 124 -3.68 -11.22 11.43
C ALA A 124 -2.46 -10.67 12.16
N SER A 125 -1.52 -11.55 12.56
CA SER A 125 -0.29 -11.12 13.25
C SER A 125 0.57 -10.19 12.39
N SER A 126 0.63 -10.43 11.07
CA SER A 126 1.39 -9.59 10.14
C SER A 126 0.75 -8.22 9.96
N LEU A 127 -0.58 -8.17 9.83
CA LEU A 127 -1.31 -6.89 9.73
C LEU A 127 -1.16 -6.07 11.02
N LEU A 128 -1.30 -6.68 12.19
CA LEU A 128 -1.15 -5.97 13.47
C LEU A 128 0.26 -5.38 13.63
N ASN A 129 1.29 -6.13 13.23
CA ASN A 129 2.66 -5.60 13.19
C ASN A 129 2.82 -4.48 12.17
N LEU A 130 2.22 -4.60 10.97
CA LEU A 130 2.25 -3.53 9.96
C LEU A 130 1.64 -2.23 10.53
N ILE A 131 0.46 -2.33 11.14
CA ILE A 131 -0.23 -1.20 11.77
C ILE A 131 0.68 -0.56 12.82
N GLN A 132 1.18 -1.35 13.76
CA GLN A 132 2.03 -0.85 14.84
C GLN A 132 3.29 -0.13 14.31
N ILE A 133 4.01 -0.76 13.37
CA ILE A 133 5.23 -0.18 12.79
C ILE A 133 4.92 1.11 12.04
N SER A 134 3.84 1.13 11.26
CA SER A 134 3.45 2.27 10.44
C SER A 134 2.99 3.45 11.30
N GLU A 135 2.09 3.20 12.25
CA GLU A 135 1.58 4.22 13.18
C GLU A 135 2.71 4.83 14.01
N ASN A 136 3.64 4.01 14.52
CA ASN A 136 4.80 4.51 15.24
C ASN A 136 5.67 5.42 14.37
N SER A 137 5.92 5.04 13.12
CA SER A 137 6.71 5.86 12.18
C SER A 137 6.02 7.18 11.86
N ILE A 138 4.71 7.16 11.64
CA ILE A 138 3.90 8.35 11.36
C ILE A 138 3.91 9.29 12.57
N ALA A 139 3.62 8.77 13.78
CA ALA A 139 3.58 9.54 15.02
C ALA A 139 4.94 10.23 15.28
N GLN A 140 6.04 9.46 15.23
CA GLN A 140 7.39 10.00 15.43
C GLN A 140 7.73 11.12 14.44
N THR A 141 7.37 10.93 13.16
CA THR A 141 7.62 11.94 12.12
C THR A 141 6.82 13.21 12.41
N ARG A 142 5.55 13.08 12.79
CA ARG A 142 4.68 14.22 13.11
C ARG A 142 5.15 14.96 14.37
N ASP A 143 5.53 14.25 15.42
CA ASP A 143 6.01 14.84 16.69
C ASP A 143 7.33 15.59 16.49
N THR A 144 8.23 15.04 15.66
CA THR A 144 9.48 15.71 15.30
C THR A 144 9.22 17.03 14.57
N LEU A 145 8.29 17.05 13.61
CA LEU A 145 7.93 18.27 12.89
C LEU A 145 7.27 19.32 13.81
N GLN A 146 6.48 18.88 14.79
CA GLN A 146 5.83 19.80 15.74
C GLN A 146 6.79 20.37 16.79
N THR A 147 7.77 19.58 17.25
CA THR A 147 8.76 20.01 18.26
C THR A 147 9.83 20.93 17.66
N GLN A 148 10.19 20.76 16.38
CA GLN A 148 11.10 21.66 15.66
C GLN A 148 10.52 23.06 15.38
N HIS A 149 9.23 23.29 15.67
CA HIS A 149 8.54 24.57 15.46
C HIS A 149 8.02 25.20 16.76
N ARG A 150 8.46 24.73 17.94
CA ARG A 150 8.27 25.47 19.19
C ARG A 150 9.37 26.54 19.33
N PRO A 151 9.02 27.82 19.53
CA PRO A 151 9.99 28.89 19.77
C PRO A 151 10.75 28.70 21.08
#